data_AF-A0AAV4A9S7-F1
#
_entry.id   AF-A0AAV4A9S7-F1
#
_cell.length_a   1.000
_cell.length_b   1.000
_cell.length_c   1.000
_cell.angle_alpha   90.00
_cell.angle_beta   90.00
_cell.angle_gamma   90.00
#
_symmetry.space_group_name_H-M   'P 1'
#
loop_
_entity.id
_entity.type
_entity.pdbx_description
1 polymer ?
#
loop_
_entity_poly.entity_id
_entity_poly.type
_entity_poly.pdbx_seq_one_letter_code
_entity_poly.pdbx_strand_id
1 'polypeptide(L)'
;MSEISSSESTCLPAAKEASRQSGKKSLRALRQNPLSQITEGVYLTGVSGVTRPDLMGAAGITHVLNVAGQECSHLTYDMNLDSDSKAWEKLAKPDSESHTGASSREHNCLDLEPAVESDNSSRNSKESEDLRSKLVDRRSRPPTLTVRFVPLRDSADQSLLPYLDDLVDYVSEAVSSGGRVVVHCLAGVSRSASVVIAYLVREHGMTLRDAHDYVIARRDVIRPNPGFWAALVEYEFKIRGENSVDILDYAAGSVPSLETYQKEVLLRMRLGWMDHVFYNLGAQIFILIAQMVASLFIFSDYSTN
;
A
#
# COMPACT_ATOMS: atom_id res chain seq x y z
N MET A 1 6.12 46.61 -2.43
CA MET A 1 5.61 45.72 -3.48
C MET A 1 6.79 44.96 -4.04
N SER A 2 6.96 43.66 -3.96
CA SER A 2 6.33 42.56 -3.22
C SER A 2 7.23 41.38 -3.57
N GLU A 3 7.78 40.72 -2.56
CA GLU A 3 8.60 39.52 -2.68
C GLU A 3 7.76 38.38 -3.29
N ILE A 4 8.33 37.64 -4.25
CA ILE A 4 7.77 36.36 -4.68
C ILE A 4 8.75 35.29 -4.24
N SER A 5 8.34 34.62 -3.15
CA SER A 5 8.91 33.41 -2.58
C SER A 5 8.84 32.28 -3.62
N SER A 6 10.01 31.73 -3.96
CA SER A 6 10.15 30.49 -4.72
C SER A 6 9.94 29.30 -3.78
N SER A 7 8.79 28.63 -3.86
CA SER A 7 8.55 27.36 -3.19
C SER A 7 9.36 26.25 -3.86
N GLU A 8 10.31 25.67 -3.13
CA GLU A 8 11.06 24.48 -3.51
C GLU A 8 10.11 23.30 -3.69
N SER A 9 10.01 22.80 -4.93
CA SER A 9 9.36 21.52 -5.23
C SER A 9 10.36 20.40 -4.97
N THR A 10 10.15 19.63 -3.91
CA THR A 10 10.90 18.40 -3.63
C THR A 10 10.59 17.35 -4.69
N CYS A 11 11.43 17.26 -5.73
CA CYS A 11 11.39 16.17 -6.70
C CYS A 11 11.71 14.83 -6.01
N LEU A 12 10.76 13.90 -6.03
CA LEU A 12 11.01 12.51 -5.65
C LEU A 12 11.99 11.88 -6.66
N PRO A 13 13.00 11.10 -6.23
CA PRO A 13 13.96 10.51 -7.14
C PRO A 13 13.28 9.54 -8.12
N ALA A 14 13.67 9.63 -9.39
CA ALA A 14 13.18 8.80 -10.48
C ALA A 14 13.29 7.29 -10.13
N ALA A 15 12.24 6.52 -10.43
CA ALA A 15 12.04 5.13 -10.02
C ALA A 15 13.20 4.17 -10.35
N LYS A 16 14.11 4.54 -11.26
CA LYS A 16 15.30 3.76 -11.62
C LYS A 16 16.31 3.61 -10.48
N GLU A 17 16.46 4.60 -9.59
CA GLU A 17 17.42 4.55 -8.47
C GLU A 17 16.99 3.58 -7.37
N ALA A 18 15.67 3.46 -7.12
CA ALA A 18 15.11 2.61 -6.07
C ALA A 18 15.30 1.10 -6.33
N SER A 19 15.46 0.71 -7.61
CA SER A 19 15.65 -0.69 -8.00
C SER A 19 17.02 -1.25 -7.62
N ARG A 20 18.06 -0.40 -7.45
CA ARG A 20 19.44 -0.85 -7.21
C ARG A 20 19.78 -1.16 -5.75
N GLN A 21 19.03 -0.61 -4.79
CA GLN A 21 19.29 -0.83 -3.36
C GLN A 21 18.49 -2.01 -2.74
N SER A 22 17.61 -2.66 -3.50
CA SER A 22 16.75 -3.76 -3.02
C SER A 22 17.30 -5.16 -3.33
N GLY A 23 18.62 -5.29 -3.49
CA GLY A 23 19.28 -6.60 -3.58
C GLY A 23 19.64 -7.08 -2.18
N LYS A 24 18.93 -8.10 -1.66
CA LYS A 24 19.18 -8.89 -0.42
C LYS A 24 18.23 -8.67 0.78
N LYS A 25 16.97 -8.25 0.59
CA LYS A 25 15.95 -8.46 1.65
C LYS A 25 15.23 -9.80 1.43
N SER A 26 15.52 -10.72 2.35
CA SER A 26 15.01 -12.10 2.51
C SER A 26 13.59 -12.35 1.98
N LEU A 27 13.46 -13.38 1.14
CA LEU A 27 12.22 -13.95 0.57
C LEU A 27 11.16 -14.38 1.62
N ARG A 28 11.44 -14.26 2.93
CA ARG A 28 10.47 -14.46 4.02
C ARG A 28 9.79 -13.19 4.53
N ALA A 29 10.36 -12.01 4.27
CA ALA A 29 9.77 -10.71 4.67
C ALA A 29 8.74 -10.18 3.65
N LEU A 30 8.62 -10.84 2.50
CA LEU A 30 7.62 -10.58 1.44
C LEU A 30 6.26 -11.24 1.71
N ARG A 31 5.97 -11.60 2.96
CA ARG A 31 4.61 -11.94 3.38
C ARG A 31 3.84 -10.62 3.44
N GLN A 32 3.34 -10.20 2.27
CA GLN A 32 2.68 -8.94 1.92
C GLN A 32 2.39 -8.05 3.12
N ASN A 33 3.13 -6.95 3.26
CA ASN A 33 2.74 -5.89 4.18
C ASN A 33 1.32 -5.45 3.78
N PRO A 34 0.29 -5.71 4.60
CA PRO A 34 -1.08 -5.45 4.20
C PRO A 34 -1.28 -3.96 3.94
N LEU A 35 -0.56 -3.10 4.69
CA LEU A 35 -0.56 -1.65 4.57
C LEU A 35 0.71 -1.15 3.85
N SER A 36 0.64 -1.01 2.53
CA SER A 36 1.79 -0.60 1.71
C SER A 36 1.96 0.92 1.75
N GLN A 37 3.08 1.42 2.27
CA GLN A 37 3.41 2.86 2.21
C GLN A 37 3.86 3.24 0.80
N ILE A 38 3.20 4.22 0.19
CA ILE A 38 3.49 4.70 -1.16
C ILE A 38 4.36 5.96 -1.12
N THR A 39 3.90 6.96 -0.38
CA THR A 39 4.66 8.19 -0.05
C THR A 39 4.66 8.37 1.47
N GLU A 40 5.28 9.44 1.97
CA GLU A 40 5.33 9.70 3.42
C GLU A 40 3.93 9.81 4.04
N GLY A 41 2.96 10.38 3.31
CA GLY A 41 1.58 10.60 3.76
C GLY A 41 0.53 9.67 3.16
N VAL A 42 0.86 8.83 2.17
CA VAL A 42 -0.12 8.01 1.43
C VAL A 42 0.17 6.51 1.56
N TYR A 43 -0.85 5.76 1.95
CA TYR A 43 -0.81 4.30 2.09
C TYR A 43 -1.87 3.64 1.20
N LEU A 44 -1.55 2.45 0.70
CA LEU A 44 -2.41 1.64 -0.18
C LEU A 44 -2.62 0.25 0.41
N THR A 45 -3.87 -0.19 0.50
CA THR A 45 -4.23 -1.51 1.03
C THR A 45 -5.56 -2.03 0.46
N GLY A 46 -5.89 -3.30 0.76
CA GLY A 46 -7.26 -3.80 0.75
C GLY A 46 -7.90 -3.76 2.14
N VAL A 47 -9.06 -4.42 2.28
CA VAL A 47 -9.82 -4.48 3.55
C VAL A 47 -8.96 -5.08 4.68
N SER A 48 -8.11 -6.05 4.38
CA SER A 48 -7.24 -6.71 5.37
C SER A 48 -6.28 -5.78 6.10
N GLY A 49 -5.89 -4.64 5.53
CA GLY A 49 -5.03 -3.68 6.21
C GLY A 49 -5.80 -2.64 7.03
N VAL A 50 -7.03 -2.29 6.64
CA VAL A 50 -7.85 -1.34 7.38
C VAL A 50 -8.65 -1.97 8.53
N THR A 51 -8.79 -3.30 8.54
CA THR A 51 -9.36 -4.05 9.69
C THR A 51 -8.35 -4.32 10.80
N ARG A 52 -7.17 -3.68 10.75
CA ARG A 52 -6.05 -3.86 11.68
C ARG A 52 -5.73 -2.53 12.38
N PRO A 53 -6.38 -2.24 13.53
CA PRO A 53 -6.17 -0.99 14.27
C PRO A 53 -4.73 -0.77 14.71
N ASP A 54 -4.02 -1.87 14.99
CA ASP A 54 -2.60 -1.89 15.34
C ASP A 54 -1.73 -1.32 14.20
N LEU A 55 -2.01 -1.71 12.97
CA LEU A 55 -1.25 -1.25 11.80
C LEU A 55 -1.61 0.19 11.44
N MET A 56 -2.90 0.53 11.49
CA MET A 56 -3.35 1.90 11.23
C MET A 56 -2.81 2.88 12.28
N GLY A 57 -2.83 2.48 13.56
CA GLY A 57 -2.31 3.28 14.67
C GLY A 57 -0.79 3.44 14.61
N ALA A 58 -0.05 2.35 14.33
CA ALA A 58 1.41 2.42 14.18
C ALA A 58 1.85 3.27 12.98
N ALA A 59 1.08 3.23 11.88
CA ALA A 59 1.30 4.10 10.73
C ALA A 59 0.83 5.54 10.93
N GLY A 60 0.16 5.85 12.05
CA GLY A 60 -0.36 7.17 12.36
C GLY A 60 -1.43 7.65 11.38
N ILE A 61 -2.27 6.73 10.89
CA ILE A 61 -3.33 7.05 9.93
C ILE A 61 -4.36 7.98 10.56
N THR A 62 -4.64 9.10 9.89
CA THR A 62 -5.64 10.09 10.30
C THR A 62 -6.82 10.18 9.33
N HIS A 63 -6.63 9.73 8.10
CA HIS A 63 -7.65 9.76 7.05
C HIS A 63 -7.81 8.39 6.38
N VAL A 64 -9.05 8.02 6.06
CA VAL A 64 -9.38 6.81 5.30
C VAL A 64 -10.21 7.18 4.08
N LEU A 65 -9.72 6.81 2.91
CA LEU A 65 -10.47 6.86 1.67
C LEU A 65 -10.89 5.45 1.24
N ASN A 66 -12.16 5.14 1.44
CA ASN A 66 -12.77 3.88 1.02
C ASN A 66 -13.38 4.06 -0.37
N VAL A 67 -12.77 3.43 -1.38
CA VAL A 67 -13.24 3.40 -2.77
C VAL A 67 -13.68 1.99 -3.20
N ALA A 68 -14.06 1.14 -2.24
CA ALA A 68 -14.70 -0.14 -2.54
C ALA A 68 -16.16 0.06 -2.95
N GLY A 69 -16.82 -1.01 -3.38
CA GLY A 69 -18.25 -0.97 -3.67
C GLY A 69 -19.07 -1.07 -2.39
N GLN A 70 -20.38 -1.24 -2.56
CA GLN A 70 -21.34 -1.35 -1.45
C GLN A 70 -21.01 -2.50 -0.48
N GLU A 71 -20.25 -3.50 -0.93
CA GLU A 71 -19.76 -4.60 -0.11
C GLU A 71 -18.93 -4.15 1.12
N CYS A 72 -18.39 -2.93 1.11
CA CYS A 72 -17.56 -2.39 2.18
C CYS A 72 -18.18 -1.15 2.85
N SER A 73 -19.46 -0.87 2.63
CA SER A 73 -20.18 0.27 3.22
C SER A 73 -20.33 0.18 4.74
N HIS A 74 -20.34 -1.04 5.28
CA HIS A 74 -20.52 -1.34 6.71
C HIS A 74 -19.20 -1.37 7.50
N LEU A 75 -18.06 -1.16 6.85
CA LEU A 75 -16.77 -1.21 7.53
C LEU A 75 -16.63 -0.04 8.50
N THR A 76 -16.40 -0.37 9.76
CA THR A 76 -16.01 0.58 10.80
C THR A 76 -14.50 0.53 10.99
N TYR A 77 -13.89 1.70 11.15
CA TYR A 77 -12.46 1.85 11.35
C TYR A 77 -12.24 2.20 12.81
N ASP A 78 -12.29 1.18 13.66
CA ASP A 78 -12.05 1.37 15.08
C ASP A 78 -10.55 1.55 15.32
N MET A 79 -10.16 2.72 15.81
CA MET A 79 -8.79 3.01 16.21
C MET A 79 -8.58 2.80 17.71
N ASN A 80 -9.62 2.41 18.45
CA ASN A 80 -9.52 2.10 19.87
C ASN A 80 -8.86 0.74 20.03
N LEU A 81 -7.53 0.75 20.09
CA LEU A 81 -6.83 -0.24 20.90
C LEU A 81 -7.28 0.01 22.34
N ASP A 82 -8.03 -0.93 22.92
CA ASP A 82 -8.59 -0.87 24.28
C ASP A 82 -7.70 -0.04 25.21
N SER A 83 -8.29 0.98 25.85
CA SER A 83 -7.65 1.85 26.85
C SER A 83 -6.92 1.09 27.97
N ASP A 84 -7.18 -0.20 28.09
CA ASP A 84 -6.67 -1.08 29.14
C ASP A 84 -5.41 -1.85 28.71
N SER A 85 -5.13 -1.92 27.41
CA SER A 85 -3.96 -2.61 26.89
C SER A 85 -2.91 -1.60 26.45
N LYS A 86 -2.03 -1.23 27.39
CA LYS A 86 -0.79 -0.46 27.18
C LYS A 86 0.23 -1.16 26.26
N ALA A 87 -0.23 -1.81 25.19
CA ALA A 87 0.58 -2.54 24.22
C ALA A 87 1.54 -1.60 23.46
N TRP A 88 1.15 -0.35 23.25
CA TRP A 88 2.01 0.68 22.64
C TRP A 88 3.17 1.10 23.56
N GLU A 89 3.04 0.99 24.90
CA GLU A 89 4.15 1.25 25.83
C GLU A 89 5.28 0.19 25.72
N LYS A 90 4.96 -1.01 25.23
CA LYS A 90 5.95 -2.10 25.06
C LYS A 90 6.76 -1.99 23.77
N LEU A 91 6.22 -1.34 22.74
CA LEU A 91 6.88 -1.17 21.44
C LEU A 91 7.71 0.12 21.35
N ALA A 92 7.52 1.06 22.28
CA ALA A 92 8.19 2.36 22.30
C ALA A 92 9.49 2.40 23.11
N LYS A 93 9.98 1.27 23.64
CA LYS A 93 11.28 1.22 24.32
C LYS A 93 12.39 0.99 23.28
N PRO A 94 13.35 1.92 23.13
CA PRO A 94 14.56 1.63 22.37
C PRO A 94 15.37 0.53 23.08
N ASP A 95 15.95 -0.38 22.31
CA ASP A 95 16.87 -1.42 22.80
C ASP A 95 18.09 -0.75 23.47
N SER A 96 18.02 -0.58 24.79
CA SER A 96 19.16 -0.21 25.61
C SER A 96 19.27 -1.17 26.80
N GLU A 97 19.58 -2.43 26.51
CA GLU A 97 20.19 -3.32 27.50
C GLU A 97 21.46 -3.93 26.88
N SER A 98 22.55 -3.16 26.99
CA SER A 98 23.90 -3.68 26.90
C SER A 98 24.18 -4.48 28.18
N HIS A 99 24.40 -5.78 28.03
CA HIS A 99 25.01 -6.59 29.07
C HIS A 99 26.45 -6.13 29.30
N THR A 100 26.73 -5.50 30.44
CA THR A 100 28.04 -5.62 31.09
C THR A 100 27.82 -6.00 32.55
N GLY A 101 28.13 -7.26 32.85
CA GLY A 101 28.13 -7.78 34.21
C GLY A 101 29.30 -7.18 34.98
N ALA A 102 29.00 -6.67 36.17
CA ALA A 102 29.98 -6.20 37.14
C ALA A 102 30.79 -7.37 37.71
N SER A 103 32.10 -7.18 37.81
CA SER A 103 33.00 -7.95 38.67
C SER A 103 33.65 -6.99 39.68
N SER A 104 33.41 -7.30 40.94
CA SER A 104 34.11 -6.99 42.20
C SER A 104 35.35 -6.07 42.16
N ARG A 105 35.38 -5.04 43.03
CA ARG A 105 36.21 -4.97 44.25
C ARG A 105 36.21 -3.57 44.90
N GLU A 106 36.38 -3.61 46.22
CA GLU A 106 36.46 -2.53 47.21
C GLU A 106 37.60 -1.53 46.93
N HIS A 107 37.46 -0.28 47.41
CA HIS A 107 38.41 0.37 48.34
C HIS A 107 37.93 1.78 48.76
N ASN A 108 38.28 2.11 50.00
CA ASN A 108 37.91 3.24 50.85
C ASN A 108 38.80 4.49 50.62
N CYS A 109 38.29 5.72 50.78
CA CYS A 109 38.94 6.81 51.54
C CYS A 109 38.18 8.17 51.50
N LEU A 110 37.72 8.59 52.69
CA LEU A 110 37.89 9.88 53.40
C LEU A 110 38.04 11.24 52.66
N ASP A 111 37.17 12.15 53.12
CA ASP A 111 37.38 13.57 53.52
C ASP A 111 37.35 14.76 52.54
N LEU A 112 36.67 15.81 53.05
CA LEU A 112 36.74 17.26 52.80
C LEU A 112 35.78 17.92 51.78
N GLU A 113 34.76 18.59 52.33
CA GLU A 113 34.17 19.84 51.82
C GLU A 113 35.21 21.00 51.92
N PRO A 114 35.10 22.15 51.17
CA PRO A 114 33.87 22.93 51.06
C PRO A 114 33.60 23.74 49.76
N ALA A 115 32.32 24.15 49.66
CA ALA A 115 31.76 25.39 49.10
C ALA A 115 32.45 26.09 47.91
N VAL A 116 31.77 26.06 46.76
CA VAL A 116 31.69 27.21 45.84
C VAL A 116 30.24 27.36 45.37
N GLU A 117 29.59 28.43 45.84
CA GLU A 117 28.36 28.96 45.26
C GLU A 117 28.64 29.51 43.87
N SER A 118 27.85 29.10 42.86
CA SER A 118 27.37 30.01 41.82
C SER A 118 26.34 29.32 40.93
N ASP A 119 25.08 29.74 41.10
CA ASP A 119 24.07 29.92 40.06
C ASP A 119 24.16 29.08 38.78
N ASN A 120 23.46 27.94 38.76
CA ASN A 120 22.93 27.42 37.50
C ASN A 120 21.59 26.66 37.67
N SER A 121 20.76 27.11 38.61
CA SER A 121 19.46 26.51 38.97
C SER A 121 18.33 26.87 37.98
N SER A 122 18.52 27.81 37.07
CA SER A 122 17.43 28.36 36.25
C SER A 122 17.45 28.00 34.76
N ARG A 123 18.49 27.30 34.26
CA ARG A 123 18.58 26.87 32.85
C ARG A 123 18.17 25.41 32.59
N ASN A 124 18.42 24.50 33.53
CA ASN A 124 18.11 23.07 33.36
C ASN A 124 16.64 22.68 33.61
N SER A 125 15.84 23.54 34.25
CA SER A 125 14.41 23.29 34.47
C SER A 125 13.58 23.57 33.21
N LYS A 126 13.92 24.62 32.45
CA LYS A 126 13.18 25.00 31.24
C LYS A 126 13.41 24.04 30.07
N GLU A 127 14.62 23.54 29.89
CA GLU A 127 14.93 22.62 28.79
C GLU A 127 14.34 21.22 29.04
N SER A 128 14.37 20.75 30.29
CA SER A 128 13.74 19.49 30.68
C SER A 128 12.22 19.56 30.72
N GLU A 129 11.62 20.70 31.08
CA GLU A 129 10.17 20.93 30.94
C GLU A 129 9.72 21.09 29.49
N ASP A 130 10.53 21.71 28.61
CA ASP A 130 10.22 21.84 27.18
C ASP A 130 10.32 20.49 26.45
N LEU A 131 11.29 19.64 26.80
CA LEU A 131 11.38 18.26 26.33
C LEU A 131 10.24 17.39 26.87
N ARG A 132 9.83 17.58 28.14
CA ARG A 132 8.71 16.87 28.75
C ARG A 132 7.36 17.35 28.19
N SER A 133 7.24 18.63 27.86
CA SER A 133 6.12 19.24 27.12
C SER A 133 5.99 18.66 25.72
N LYS A 134 7.10 18.58 24.96
CA LYS A 134 7.18 17.94 23.64
C LYS A 134 6.88 16.44 23.65
N LEU A 135 7.16 15.75 24.77
CA LEU A 135 6.83 14.33 24.98
C LEU A 135 5.38 14.10 25.47
N VAL A 136 4.77 15.09 26.15
CA VAL A 136 3.40 15.02 26.66
C VAL A 136 2.37 15.34 25.56
N ASP A 137 2.75 16.02 24.48
CA ASP A 137 1.86 16.27 23.33
C ASP A 137 1.49 15.00 22.55
N ARG A 138 2.28 13.92 22.68
CA ARG A 138 1.94 12.60 22.11
C ARG A 138 0.83 11.84 22.85
N ARG A 139 0.37 12.37 24.00
CA ARG A 139 -0.76 11.82 24.78
C ARG A 139 -2.07 12.58 24.53
N SER A 140 -2.09 13.50 23.57
CA SER A 140 -3.32 14.12 23.12
C SER A 140 -4.21 13.07 22.45
N ARG A 141 -5.53 13.20 22.68
CA ARG A 141 -6.64 12.39 22.14
C ARG A 141 -6.30 11.75 20.78
N PRO A 142 -6.59 10.44 20.55
CA PRO A 142 -6.32 9.84 19.25
C PRO A 142 -6.93 10.73 18.17
N PRO A 143 -6.18 11.09 17.11
CA PRO A 143 -6.67 11.98 16.07
C PRO A 143 -8.00 11.43 15.58
N THR A 144 -9.03 12.26 15.58
CA THR A 144 -10.36 11.87 15.10
C THR A 144 -10.19 11.38 13.67
N LEU A 145 -10.35 10.08 13.47
CA LEU A 145 -10.15 9.46 12.17
C LEU A 145 -11.22 9.99 11.21
N THR A 146 -10.79 10.65 10.13
CA THR A 146 -11.70 11.16 9.10
C THR A 146 -11.88 10.10 8.03
N VAL A 147 -13.12 9.72 7.74
CA VAL A 147 -13.41 8.65 6.79
C VAL A 147 -14.27 9.20 5.66
N ARG A 148 -13.86 8.97 4.42
CA ARG A 148 -14.64 9.25 3.21
C ARG A 148 -14.92 7.94 2.46
N PHE A 149 -16.18 7.71 2.11
CA PHE A 149 -16.60 6.55 1.33
C PHE A 149 -17.19 6.99 -0.02
N VAL A 150 -16.65 6.43 -1.10
CA VAL A 150 -17.15 6.61 -2.47
C VAL A 150 -17.39 5.24 -3.10
N PRO A 151 -18.64 4.82 -3.30
CA PRO A 151 -18.95 3.47 -3.76
C PRO A 151 -18.59 3.29 -5.24
N LEU A 152 -17.52 2.53 -5.52
CA LEU A 152 -17.07 2.22 -6.88
C LEU A 152 -17.04 0.71 -7.14
N ARG A 153 -17.63 0.29 -8.27
CA ARG A 153 -17.55 -1.09 -8.75
C ARG A 153 -16.20 -1.34 -9.41
N ASP A 154 -15.65 -2.55 -9.26
CA ASP A 154 -14.40 -2.94 -9.92
C ASP A 154 -14.67 -3.59 -11.27
N SER A 155 -15.22 -2.82 -12.19
CA SER A 155 -15.62 -3.30 -13.49
C SER A 155 -15.22 -2.30 -14.57
N ALA A 156 -14.96 -2.80 -15.78
CA ALA A 156 -14.47 -1.95 -16.87
C ALA A 156 -15.52 -0.93 -17.37
N ASP A 157 -16.80 -1.15 -17.07
CA ASP A 157 -17.91 -0.22 -17.35
C ASP A 157 -18.09 0.87 -16.28
N GLN A 158 -17.42 0.75 -15.12
CA GLN A 158 -17.46 1.78 -14.09
C GLN A 158 -16.64 2.99 -14.53
N SER A 159 -17.30 4.13 -14.75
CA SER A 159 -16.61 5.39 -15.01
C SER A 159 -15.89 5.87 -13.74
N LEU A 160 -14.57 5.98 -13.82
CA LEU A 160 -13.70 6.46 -12.73
C LEU A 160 -13.32 7.93 -12.93
N LEU A 161 -13.13 8.37 -14.18
CA LEU A 161 -12.63 9.70 -14.53
C LEU A 161 -13.36 10.85 -13.82
N PRO A 162 -14.71 10.88 -13.73
CA PRO A 162 -15.43 11.98 -13.08
C PRO A 162 -15.15 12.10 -11.57
N TYR A 163 -14.68 11.02 -10.94
CA TYR A 163 -14.37 10.99 -9.52
C TYR A 163 -12.91 11.34 -9.23
N LEU A 164 -12.01 11.26 -10.22
CA LEU A 164 -10.56 11.35 -9.97
C LEU A 164 -10.16 12.68 -9.34
N ASP A 165 -10.69 13.81 -9.81
CA ASP A 165 -10.32 15.11 -9.21
C ASP A 165 -10.69 15.18 -7.73
N ASP A 166 -11.95 14.86 -7.40
CA ASP A 166 -12.45 14.88 -6.03
C ASP A 166 -11.75 13.87 -5.09
N LEU A 167 -11.42 12.68 -5.62
CA LEU A 167 -10.69 11.67 -4.86
C LEU A 167 -9.24 12.07 -4.63
N VAL A 168 -8.57 12.65 -5.62
CA VAL A 168 -7.19 13.11 -5.48
C VAL A 168 -7.12 14.37 -4.61
N ASP A 169 -8.12 15.26 -4.68
CA ASP A 169 -8.25 16.42 -3.80
C ASP A 169 -8.30 15.98 -2.34
N TYR A 170 -9.13 14.99 -2.00
CA TYR A 170 -9.19 14.43 -0.64
C TYR A 170 -7.83 13.90 -0.15
N VAL A 171 -7.10 13.18 -1.02
CA VAL A 171 -5.77 12.67 -0.67
C VAL A 171 -4.77 13.81 -0.49
N SER A 172 -4.79 14.82 -1.37
CA SER A 172 -3.89 15.97 -1.30
C SER A 172 -4.17 16.85 -0.08
N GLU A 173 -5.44 17.12 0.25
CA GLU A 173 -5.87 17.83 1.45
C GLU A 173 -5.45 17.10 2.74
N ALA A 174 -5.62 15.78 2.78
CA ALA A 174 -5.20 14.98 3.93
C ALA A 174 -3.68 15.02 4.15
N VAL A 175 -2.88 15.00 3.07
CA VAL A 175 -1.42 15.05 3.15
C VAL A 175 -0.93 16.47 3.48
N SER A 176 -1.47 17.50 2.82
CA SER A 176 -1.07 18.90 3.02
C SER A 176 -1.42 19.44 4.41
N SER A 177 -2.45 18.89 5.06
CA SER A 177 -2.78 19.16 6.47
C SER A 177 -1.83 18.45 7.47
N GLY A 178 -0.80 17.76 7.00
CA GLY A 178 0.12 16.97 7.83
C GLY A 178 -0.45 15.63 8.28
N GLY A 179 -1.59 15.22 7.72
CA GLY A 179 -2.20 13.93 7.98
C GLY A 179 -1.56 12.78 7.19
N ARG A 180 -2.00 11.57 7.50
CA ARG A 180 -1.65 10.35 6.78
C ARG A 180 -2.93 9.66 6.33
N VAL A 181 -3.04 9.43 5.03
CA VAL A 181 -4.23 8.87 4.40
C VAL A 181 -3.97 7.45 3.92
N VAL A 182 -4.91 6.55 4.24
CA VAL A 182 -4.96 5.23 3.64
C VAL A 182 -6.06 5.19 2.58
N VAL A 183 -5.69 4.81 1.36
CA VAL A 183 -6.63 4.57 0.26
C VAL A 183 -6.82 3.07 0.12
N HIS A 184 -8.05 2.59 0.25
CA HIS A 184 -8.33 1.16 0.13
C HIS A 184 -9.58 0.87 -0.70
N CYS A 185 -9.61 -0.34 -1.22
CA CYS A 185 -10.81 -0.95 -1.79
C CYS A 185 -10.99 -2.35 -1.16
N LEU A 186 -11.56 -3.31 -1.89
CA LEU A 186 -11.68 -4.68 -1.41
C LEU A 186 -10.30 -5.35 -1.24
N ALA A 187 -9.53 -5.43 -2.33
CA ALA A 187 -8.25 -6.16 -2.37
C ALA A 187 -7.00 -5.26 -2.39
N GLY A 188 -7.17 -3.96 -2.64
CA GLY A 188 -6.04 -3.05 -2.86
C GLY A 188 -5.31 -3.32 -4.17
N VAL A 189 -6.04 -3.73 -5.21
CA VAL A 189 -5.48 -4.17 -6.50
C VAL A 189 -5.79 -3.17 -7.61
N SER A 190 -7.07 -2.82 -7.80
CA SER A 190 -7.54 -2.02 -8.92
C SER A 190 -8.02 -0.63 -8.49
N ARG A 191 -9.24 -0.50 -7.94
CA ARG A 191 -9.86 0.79 -7.54
C ARG A 191 -8.94 1.74 -6.77
N SER A 192 -8.44 1.32 -5.61
CA SER A 192 -7.57 2.17 -4.78
C SER A 192 -6.20 2.43 -5.40
N ALA A 193 -5.66 1.46 -6.16
CA ALA A 193 -4.40 1.65 -6.88
C ALA A 193 -4.55 2.73 -7.95
N SER A 194 -5.66 2.74 -8.70
CA SER A 194 -5.93 3.76 -9.71
C SER A 194 -5.97 5.17 -9.12
N VAL A 195 -6.62 5.36 -7.97
CA VAL A 195 -6.68 6.67 -7.29
C VAL A 195 -5.29 7.13 -6.86
N VAL A 196 -4.48 6.23 -6.28
CA VAL A 196 -3.11 6.55 -5.87
C VAL A 196 -2.21 6.87 -7.07
N ILE A 197 -2.36 6.15 -8.19
CA ILE A 197 -1.63 6.45 -9.42
C ILE A 197 -2.02 7.84 -9.94
N ALA A 198 -3.32 8.15 -10.01
CA ALA A 198 -3.80 9.48 -10.42
C ALA A 198 -3.26 10.60 -9.52
N TYR A 199 -3.19 10.35 -8.20
CA TYR A 199 -2.58 11.26 -7.24
C TYR A 199 -1.09 11.52 -7.55
N LEU A 200 -0.30 10.49 -7.85
CA LEU A 200 1.10 10.66 -8.20
C LEU A 200 1.28 11.42 -9.54
N VAL A 201 0.40 11.18 -10.52
CA VAL A 201 0.42 11.93 -11.79
C VAL A 201 0.15 13.41 -11.54
N ARG A 202 -0.87 13.75 -10.74
CA ARG A 202 -1.27 15.14 -10.50
C ARG A 202 -0.37 15.89 -9.50
N GLU A 203 -0.18 15.33 -8.32
CA GLU A 203 0.48 16.03 -7.20
C GLU A 203 2.01 15.89 -7.24
N HIS A 204 2.53 14.83 -7.88
CA HIS A 204 3.98 14.61 -8.00
C HIS A 204 4.52 14.80 -9.42
N GLY A 205 3.67 15.18 -10.37
CA GLY A 205 4.07 15.44 -11.75
C GLY A 205 4.68 14.23 -12.46
N MET A 206 4.40 13.01 -11.99
CA MET A 206 4.88 11.78 -12.62
C MET A 206 4.15 11.54 -13.94
N THR A 207 4.82 10.87 -14.88
CA THR A 207 4.10 10.25 -16.00
C THR A 207 3.25 9.10 -15.47
N LEU A 208 2.17 8.72 -16.15
CA LEU A 208 1.33 7.58 -15.79
C LEU A 208 2.15 6.28 -15.73
N ARG A 209 3.09 6.09 -16.66
CA ARG A 209 4.03 4.97 -16.66
C ARG A 209 4.89 4.97 -15.39
N ASP A 210 5.52 6.10 -15.07
CA ASP A 210 6.38 6.19 -13.88
C ASP A 210 5.59 6.05 -12.59
N ALA A 211 4.38 6.63 -12.51
CA ALA A 211 3.49 6.51 -11.36
C ALA A 211 3.08 5.06 -11.14
N HIS A 212 2.70 4.32 -12.20
CA HIS A 212 2.43 2.90 -12.10
C HIS A 212 3.64 2.11 -11.62
N ASP A 213 4.81 2.34 -12.23
CA ASP A 213 6.05 1.63 -11.89
C ASP A 213 6.51 1.93 -10.45
N TYR A 214 6.24 3.13 -9.97
CA TYR A 214 6.48 3.54 -8.59
C TYR A 214 5.59 2.79 -7.59
N VAL A 215 4.31 2.59 -7.92
CA VAL A 215 3.34 1.90 -7.04
C VAL A 215 3.55 0.38 -7.08
N ILE A 216 3.75 -0.24 -8.25
CA ILE A 216 3.98 -1.69 -8.37
C ILE A 216 5.25 -2.13 -7.61
N ALA A 217 6.28 -1.28 -7.56
CA ALA A 217 7.49 -1.55 -6.78
C ALA A 217 7.26 -1.62 -5.26
N ARG A 218 6.17 -1.01 -4.77
CA ARG A 218 5.79 -0.96 -3.34
C ARG A 218 4.63 -1.89 -3.00
N ARG A 219 3.80 -2.21 -4.00
CA ARG A 219 2.70 -3.15 -3.91
C ARG A 219 2.58 -3.92 -5.24
N ASP A 220 3.27 -5.05 -5.30
CA ASP A 220 3.43 -5.89 -6.50
C ASP A 220 2.13 -6.53 -7.03
N VAL A 221 1.06 -6.48 -6.25
CA VAL A 221 -0.27 -7.00 -6.64
C VAL A 221 -1.14 -5.99 -7.39
N ILE A 222 -0.73 -4.72 -7.54
CA ILE A 222 -1.60 -3.75 -8.21
C ILE A 222 -1.87 -4.14 -9.66
N ARG A 223 -3.13 -3.99 -10.07
CA ARG A 223 -3.60 -4.33 -11.41
C ARG A 223 -4.92 -3.62 -11.69
N PRO A 224 -4.90 -2.32 -12.06
CA PRO A 224 -6.09 -1.63 -12.51
C PRO A 224 -6.80 -2.38 -13.64
N ASN A 225 -8.13 -2.38 -13.62
CA ASN A 225 -8.90 -2.97 -14.71
C ASN A 225 -8.77 -2.12 -16.00
N PRO A 226 -9.10 -2.67 -17.19
CA PRO A 226 -8.94 -1.95 -18.46
C PRO A 226 -9.71 -0.62 -18.56
N GLY A 227 -10.91 -0.53 -17.99
CA GLY A 227 -11.70 0.71 -17.97
C GLY A 227 -11.03 1.80 -17.11
N PHE A 228 -10.42 1.40 -16.00
CA PHE A 228 -9.64 2.33 -15.18
C PHE A 228 -8.34 2.75 -15.85
N TRP A 229 -7.69 1.86 -16.60
CA TRP A 229 -6.55 2.26 -17.43
C TRP A 229 -6.93 3.32 -18.45
N ALA A 230 -8.06 3.16 -19.15
CA ALA A 230 -8.55 4.17 -20.07
C ALA A 230 -8.81 5.51 -19.36
N ALA A 231 -9.45 5.48 -18.19
CA ALA A 231 -9.66 6.68 -17.37
C ALA A 231 -8.34 7.34 -16.91
N LEU A 232 -7.33 6.55 -16.55
CA LEU A 232 -6.02 7.06 -16.13
C LEU A 232 -5.24 7.70 -17.29
N VAL A 233 -5.31 7.12 -18.49
CA VAL A 233 -4.71 7.70 -19.69
C VAL A 233 -5.38 9.03 -20.03
N GLU A 234 -6.71 9.09 -20.00
CA GLU A 234 -7.44 10.35 -20.21
C GLU A 234 -7.12 11.38 -19.12
N TYR A 235 -6.95 10.95 -17.87
CA TYR A 235 -6.55 11.81 -16.77
C TYR A 235 -5.13 12.35 -16.93
N GLU A 236 -4.18 11.52 -17.36
CA GLU A 236 -2.81 11.95 -17.66
C GLU A 236 -2.82 13.05 -18.72
N PHE A 237 -3.55 12.84 -19.82
CA PHE A 237 -3.71 13.85 -20.87
C PHE A 237 -4.29 15.15 -20.31
N LYS A 238 -5.32 15.07 -19.47
CA LYS A 238 -5.95 16.24 -18.85
C LYS A 238 -4.96 17.04 -17.99
N ILE A 239 -4.11 16.37 -17.22
CA ILE A 239 -3.18 17.00 -16.28
C ILE A 239 -1.89 17.49 -16.96
N ARG A 240 -1.36 16.70 -17.90
CA ARG A 240 -0.03 16.91 -18.49
C ARG A 240 -0.04 17.38 -19.94
N GLY A 241 -1.15 17.20 -20.65
CA GLY A 241 -1.26 17.47 -22.09
C GLY A 241 -0.65 16.40 -23.00
N GLU A 242 -0.12 15.32 -22.42
CA GLU A 242 0.52 14.20 -23.12
C GLU A 242 0.26 12.87 -22.38
N ASN A 243 0.34 11.76 -23.12
CA ASN A 243 0.19 10.41 -22.57
C ASN A 243 1.50 9.64 -22.65
N SER A 244 1.85 8.94 -21.59
CA SER A 244 3.01 8.04 -21.52
C SER A 244 2.65 6.56 -21.71
N VAL A 245 1.35 6.25 -21.70
CA VAL A 245 0.79 4.91 -21.86
C VAL A 245 -0.31 4.93 -22.91
N ASP A 246 -0.11 4.20 -23.99
CA ASP A 246 -1.16 3.86 -24.97
C ASP A 246 -1.96 2.63 -24.54
N ILE A 247 -3.23 2.57 -24.93
CA ILE A 247 -4.06 1.36 -24.83
C ILE A 247 -3.92 0.56 -26.13
N LEU A 248 -3.55 -0.71 -26.01
CA LEU A 248 -3.33 -1.63 -27.12
C LEU A 248 -4.48 -2.63 -27.18
N ASP A 249 -5.15 -2.71 -28.32
CA ASP A 249 -6.27 -3.63 -28.55
C ASP A 249 -5.79 -4.98 -29.05
N TYR A 250 -6.20 -6.05 -28.36
CA TYR A 250 -6.02 -7.43 -28.79
C TYR A 250 -7.38 -8.12 -28.92
N ALA A 251 -7.44 -9.23 -29.67
CA ALA A 251 -8.66 -10.02 -29.81
C ALA A 251 -9.24 -10.52 -28.47
N ALA A 252 -8.38 -10.67 -27.45
CA ALA A 252 -8.76 -11.09 -26.10
C ALA A 252 -9.06 -9.91 -25.14
N GLY A 253 -9.02 -8.66 -25.63
CA GLY A 253 -9.27 -7.44 -24.86
C GLY A 253 -8.14 -6.40 -24.95
N SER A 254 -8.39 -5.21 -24.40
CA SER A 254 -7.44 -4.09 -24.40
C SER A 254 -6.53 -4.09 -23.17
N VAL A 255 -5.26 -3.77 -23.35
CA VAL A 255 -4.27 -3.67 -22.26
C VAL A 255 -3.37 -2.43 -22.43
N PRO A 256 -2.83 -1.87 -21.34
CA PRO A 256 -1.87 -0.76 -21.45
C PRO A 256 -0.55 -1.20 -22.09
N SER A 257 0.13 -0.27 -22.77
CA SER A 257 1.46 -0.40 -23.38
C SER A 257 2.62 -0.47 -22.36
N LEU A 258 2.37 -1.14 -21.24
CA LEU A 258 3.35 -1.45 -20.21
C LEU A 258 3.95 -2.82 -20.47
N GLU A 259 5.28 -2.94 -20.35
CA GLU A 259 6.01 -4.17 -20.65
C GLU A 259 5.50 -5.36 -19.81
N THR A 260 5.13 -5.11 -18.55
CA THR A 260 4.54 -6.10 -17.64
C THR A 260 3.25 -6.70 -18.22
N TYR A 261 2.36 -5.88 -18.77
CA TYR A 261 1.08 -6.35 -19.34
C TYR A 261 1.29 -7.03 -20.69
N GLN A 262 2.16 -6.48 -21.53
CA GLN A 262 2.47 -7.06 -22.84
C GLN A 262 3.09 -8.46 -22.72
N LYS A 263 4.02 -8.67 -21.78
CA LYS A 263 4.62 -9.98 -21.51
C LYS A 263 3.58 -11.01 -21.10
N GLU A 264 2.64 -10.64 -20.23
CA GLU A 264 1.55 -11.53 -19.83
C GLU A 264 0.64 -11.89 -21.01
N VAL A 265 0.24 -10.91 -21.83
CA VAL A 265 -0.62 -11.16 -23.00
C VAL A 265 0.12 -12.02 -24.02
N LEU A 266 1.40 -11.75 -24.29
CA LEU A 266 2.22 -12.56 -25.19
C LEU A 266 2.42 -13.99 -24.67
N LEU A 267 2.61 -14.15 -23.37
CA LEU A 267 2.66 -15.47 -22.73
C LEU A 267 1.34 -16.21 -22.92
N ARG A 268 0.20 -15.54 -22.70
CA ARG A 268 -1.13 -16.12 -22.93
C ARG A 268 -1.40 -16.43 -24.40
N MET A 269 -0.96 -15.60 -25.34
CA MET A 269 -1.08 -15.90 -26.77
C MET A 269 -0.23 -17.11 -27.15
N ARG A 270 0.99 -17.21 -26.61
CA ARG A 270 1.92 -18.31 -26.90
C ARG A 270 1.50 -19.63 -26.23
N LEU A 271 0.88 -19.57 -25.05
CA LEU A 271 0.45 -20.75 -24.29
C LEU A 271 -1.04 -21.07 -24.45
N GLY A 272 -1.86 -20.17 -24.99
CA GLY A 272 -3.31 -20.37 -25.14
C GLY A 272 -3.67 -21.52 -26.09
N TRP A 273 -2.79 -21.83 -27.05
CA TRP A 273 -2.91 -23.07 -27.83
C TRP A 273 -2.81 -24.33 -26.95
N MET A 274 -2.07 -24.29 -25.83
CA MET A 274 -1.96 -25.40 -24.89
C MET A 274 -3.26 -25.58 -24.12
N ASP A 275 -3.95 -24.51 -23.74
CA ASP A 275 -5.28 -24.63 -23.11
C ASP A 275 -6.27 -25.33 -24.06
N HIS A 276 -6.26 -24.96 -25.34
CA HIS A 276 -7.07 -25.63 -26.36
C HIS A 276 -6.66 -27.09 -26.60
N VAL A 277 -5.36 -27.39 -26.58
CA VAL A 277 -4.84 -28.75 -26.74
C VAL A 277 -5.19 -29.60 -25.53
N PHE A 278 -4.98 -29.13 -24.30
CA PHE A 278 -5.32 -29.85 -23.08
C PHE A 278 -6.82 -30.05 -22.93
N TYR A 279 -7.64 -29.06 -23.30
CA TYR A 279 -9.09 -29.20 -23.28
C TYR A 279 -9.55 -30.26 -24.29
N ASN A 280 -9.10 -30.20 -25.54
CA ASN A 280 -9.47 -31.18 -26.56
C ASN A 280 -8.91 -32.57 -26.28
N LEU A 281 -7.65 -32.68 -25.87
CA LEU A 281 -7.02 -33.95 -25.51
C LEU A 281 -7.69 -34.55 -24.28
N GLY A 282 -8.00 -33.73 -23.26
CA GLY A 282 -8.74 -34.15 -22.08
C GLY A 282 -10.14 -34.66 -22.41
N ALA A 283 -10.87 -33.95 -23.27
CA ALA A 283 -12.19 -34.37 -23.76
C ALA A 283 -12.11 -35.69 -24.54
N GLN A 284 -11.11 -35.85 -25.42
CA GLN A 284 -10.91 -37.09 -26.18
C GLN A 284 -10.53 -38.28 -25.28
N ILE A 285 -9.64 -38.07 -24.31
CA ILE A 285 -9.28 -39.09 -23.31
C ILE A 285 -10.52 -39.51 -22.51
N PHE A 286 -11.33 -38.54 -22.08
CA PHE A 286 -12.57 -38.82 -21.36
C PHE A 286 -13.56 -39.66 -22.18
N ILE A 287 -13.76 -39.32 -23.45
CA ILE A 287 -14.62 -40.09 -24.37
C ILE A 287 -14.10 -41.53 -24.53
N LEU A 288 -12.79 -41.71 -24.72
CA LEU A 288 -12.18 -43.04 -24.87
C LEU A 288 -12.36 -43.89 -23.60
N ILE A 289 -12.18 -43.30 -22.41
CA ILE A 289 -12.41 -43.99 -21.14
C ILE A 289 -13.88 -44.41 -21.03
N ALA A 290 -14.82 -43.52 -21.35
CA ALA A 290 -16.24 -43.84 -21.31
C ALA A 290 -16.60 -44.98 -22.27
N GLN A 291 -16.03 -45.00 -23.48
CA GLN A 291 -16.21 -46.08 -24.45
C GLN A 291 -15.64 -47.42 -23.97
N MET A 292 -14.46 -47.41 -23.34
CA MET A 292 -13.87 -48.61 -22.75
C MET A 292 -14.74 -49.18 -21.63
N VAL A 293 -15.21 -48.33 -20.72
CA VAL A 293 -16.08 -48.75 -19.60
C VAL A 293 -17.38 -49.33 -20.14
N ALA A 294 -18.05 -48.68 -21.09
CA ALA A 294 -19.28 -49.19 -21.70
C ALA A 294 -19.06 -50.55 -22.37
N SER A 295 -17.93 -50.73 -23.06
CA SER A 295 -17.59 -52.01 -23.70
C SER A 295 -17.36 -53.13 -22.68
N LEU A 296 -16.72 -52.83 -21.54
CA LEU A 296 -16.52 -53.78 -20.45
C LEU A 296 -17.84 -54.21 -19.80
N PHE A 297 -18.79 -53.29 -19.62
CA PHE A 297 -20.14 -53.62 -19.12
C PHE A 297 -20.89 -54.56 -20.09
N ILE A 298 -20.90 -54.22 -21.38
CA ILE A 298 -21.56 -55.06 -22.40
C ILE A 298 -20.94 -56.47 -22.46
N PHE A 299 -19.62 -56.57 -22.37
CA PHE A 299 -18.93 -57.87 -22.39
C PHE A 299 -19.18 -58.68 -21.12
N SER A 300 -19.30 -58.02 -19.96
CA SER A 300 -19.65 -58.66 -18.69
C SER A 300 -21.05 -59.28 -18.72
N ASP A 301 -22.02 -58.60 -19.32
CA ASP A 301 -23.40 -59.12 -19.46
C ASP A 301 -23.50 -60.27 -20.49
N TYR A 302 -22.56 -60.33 -21.44
CA TYR A 302 -22.49 -61.41 -22.42
C TYR A 302 -21.84 -62.69 -21.86
N SER A 303 -20.94 -62.57 -20.88
CA SER A 303 -20.24 -63.70 -20.27
C SER A 303 -21.06 -64.43 -19.19
N THR A 304 -22.19 -63.85 -18.76
CA THR A 304 -23.04 -64.37 -17.68
C THR A 304 -24.33 -65.05 -18.16
N ASN A 305 -24.54 -65.16 -19.48
CA ASN A 305 -25.57 -66.01 -20.12
C ASN A 305 -24.93 -67.19 -20.85
#